data_AF-A0A3P7DXB8-F1
#
_entry.id   AF-A0A3P7DXB8-F1
#
_cell.length_a   1.000
_cell.length_b   1.000
_cell.length_c   1.000
_cell.angle_alpha   90.00
_cell.angle_beta   90.00
_cell.angle_gamma   90.00
#
_symmetry.space_group_name_H-M   'P 1'
#
loop_
_entity.id
_entity.type
_entity.pdbx_description
1 polymer ?
#
loop_
_entity_poly.entity_id
_entity_poly.type
_entity_poly.pdbx_seq_one_letter_code
_entity_poly.pdbx_strand_id
1 'polypeptide(L)' 'MQCSCAGSFEIRLVSLTVGSKEEFRPELRICLKHFEKRISYNGECTFGEVTLDAERLRNGTKIEFQFGWPCRLH' A
#
# COMPACT_ATOMS: atom_id res chain seq x y z
N MET A 1 4.09 -12.79 27.56
CA MET A 1 4.59 -12.72 26.17
C MET A 1 4.21 -11.37 25.61
N GLN A 2 5.17 -10.44 25.46
CA GLN A 2 4.97 -9.25 24.63
C GLN A 2 4.95 -9.73 23.17
N CYS A 3 3.77 -9.92 22.60
CA CYS A 3 3.66 -10.09 21.16
C CYS A 3 4.07 -8.76 20.53
N SER A 4 5.20 -8.73 19.80
CA SER A 4 5.52 -7.56 18.99
C SER A 4 4.54 -7.54 17.83
N CYS A 5 3.44 -6.84 18.05
CA CYS A 5 2.40 -6.64 17.04
C CYS A 5 2.86 -5.72 15.90
N ALA A 6 4.07 -5.16 15.97
CA ALA A 6 4.60 -4.34 14.90
C ALA A 6 5.03 -5.18 13.69
N GLY A 7 4.82 -4.63 12.50
CA GLY A 7 5.23 -5.23 11.24
C GLY A 7 5.28 -4.20 10.12
N SER A 8 5.71 -4.65 8.95
CA SER A 8 5.75 -3.82 7.75
C SER A 8 5.05 -4.51 6.59
N PHE A 9 4.34 -3.74 5.78
CA PHE A 9 3.80 -4.16 4.50
C PHE A 9 4.66 -3.54 3.39
N GLU A 10 5.39 -4.36 2.66
CA GLU A 10 6.25 -3.91 1.55
C GLU A 10 5.56 -4.11 0.20
N ILE A 11 5.60 -3.08 -0.64
CA ILE A 11 5.05 -3.10 -1.99
C ILE A 11 6.03 -2.50 -3.00
N ARG A 12 6.09 -3.12 -4.19
CA ARG A 12 6.96 -2.72 -5.31
C ARG A 12 6.17 -2.68 -6.61
N LEU A 13 6.38 -1.63 -7.40
CA LEU A 13 5.90 -1.58 -8.77
C LEU A 13 6.82 -2.41 -9.65
N VAL A 14 6.30 -3.43 -10.33
CA VAL A 14 7.10 -4.28 -11.25
C VAL A 14 7.06 -3.72 -12.67
N SER A 15 5.88 -3.40 -13.17
CA SER A 15 5.68 -2.85 -14.50
C SER A 15 4.48 -1.91 -14.51
N LEU A 16 4.54 -0.92 -15.40
CA LEU A 16 3.44 -0.02 -15.69
C LEU A 16 3.44 0.26 -17.18
N THR A 17 2.35 -0.08 -17.85
CA THR A 17 2.18 0.15 -19.28
C THR A 17 1.12 1.23 -19.47
N VAL A 18 1.47 2.26 -20.25
CA VAL A 18 0.56 3.36 -20.58
C VAL A 18 0.41 3.43 -22.09
N GLY A 19 -0.82 3.55 -22.57
CA GLY A 19 -1.13 3.55 -24.00
C GLY A 19 -0.78 4.86 -24.73
N SER A 20 -0.29 5.88 -24.03
CA SER A 20 0.05 7.19 -24.61
C SER A 20 1.50 7.25 -25.06
N LYS A 21 1.76 7.99 -26.14
CA LYS A 21 3.12 8.30 -26.63
C LYS A 21 3.79 9.46 -25.89
N GLU A 22 3.06 10.12 -24.99
CA GLU A 22 3.54 11.27 -24.24
C GLU A 22 4.43 10.86 -23.07
N GLU A 23 5.33 11.76 -22.66
CA GLU A 23 6.14 11.58 -21.45
C GLU A 23 5.22 11.48 -20.24
N PHE A 24 5.20 10.30 -19.60
CA PHE A 24 4.31 10.00 -18.48
C PHE A 24 5.12 9.75 -17.21
N ARG A 25 4.96 10.62 -16.22
CA ARG A 25 5.61 10.54 -14.90
C ARG A 25 4.55 10.38 -13.80
N PRO A 26 4.02 9.17 -13.58
CA PRO A 26 2.93 8.96 -12.65
C PRO A 26 3.38 9.09 -11.20
N GLU A 27 2.51 9.72 -10.42
CA GLU A 27 2.53 9.65 -8.96
C GLU A 27 1.45 8.67 -8.51
N LEU A 28 1.81 7.71 -7.67
CA LEU A 28 0.94 6.67 -7.17
C LEU A 28 0.69 6.87 -5.67
N ARG A 29 -0.59 6.93 -5.31
CA ARG A 29 -1.04 6.90 -3.91
C ARG A 29 -1.50 5.50 -3.54
N ILE A 30 -0.96 4.96 -2.47
CA ILE A 30 -1.28 3.63 -1.93
C ILE A 30 -1.86 3.83 -0.53
N CYS A 31 -3.09 3.35 -0.34
CA CYS A 31 -3.82 3.39 0.93
C CYS A 31 -4.04 1.96 1.39
N LEU A 32 -3.49 1.60 2.55
CA LEU A 32 -3.69 0.28 3.15
C LEU A 32 -4.67 0.39 4.32
N LYS A 33 -5.71 -0.45 4.30
CA LYS A 33 -6.74 -0.47 5.34
C LYS A 33 -7.19 -1.88 5.67
N HIS A 34 -7.91 -2.01 6.79
CA HIS A 34 -8.60 -3.25 7.14
C HIS A 34 -9.61 -3.65 6.06
N PHE A 35 -9.82 -4.95 5.93
CA PHE A 35 -10.78 -5.46 4.97
C PHE A 35 -12.21 -5.03 5.32
N GLU A 36 -12.94 -4.60 4.30
CA GLU A 36 -14.36 -4.32 4.37
C GLU A 36 -15.09 -5.16 3.32
N LYS A 37 -16.26 -5.70 3.68
CA LYS A 37 -17.07 -6.52 2.75
C LYS A 37 -17.54 -5.76 1.51
N ARG A 38 -17.74 -4.45 1.64
CA ARG A 38 -18.10 -3.53 0.55
C ARG A 38 -17.00 -2.49 0.44
N ILE A 39 -16.58 -2.19 -0.78
CA ILE A 39 -15.52 -1.21 -1.03
C ILE A 39 -16.04 0.18 -0.63
N SER A 40 -15.38 0.80 0.36
CA SER A 40 -15.55 2.22 0.67
C SER A 40 -14.41 3.03 0.04
N TYR A 41 -14.74 3.90 -0.92
CA TYR A 41 -13.78 4.79 -1.59
C TYR A 41 -13.24 5.90 -0.67
N ASN A 42 -13.98 6.23 0.39
CA ASN A 42 -13.62 7.28 1.36
C ASN A 42 -13.22 6.70 2.72
N GLY A 43 -12.94 5.39 2.78
CA GLY A 43 -12.51 4.76 4.03
C GLY A 43 -11.10 5.18 4.43
N GLU A 44 -10.87 5.29 5.73
CA GLU A 44 -9.57 5.64 6.29
C GLU A 44 -8.50 4.57 5.98
N CYS A 45 -7.27 5.01 5.71
CA CYS A 45 -6.11 4.15 5.50
C CYS A 45 -5.59 3.65 6.85
N THR A 46 -6.29 2.71 7.48
CA THR A 46 -6.05 2.30 8.88
C THR A 46 -4.67 1.70 9.16
N PHE A 47 -3.94 1.25 8.14
CA PHE A 47 -2.53 0.83 8.28
C PHE A 47 -1.55 1.95 7.90
N GLY A 48 -2.01 2.95 7.16
CA GLY A 48 -1.21 4.04 6.62
C GLY A 48 -1.38 4.22 5.12
N GLU A 49 -0.86 5.34 4.63
CA GLU A 49 -0.80 5.66 3.21
C GLU A 49 0.56 6.21 2.81
N VAL A 50 0.91 6.04 1.54
CA VAL A 50 2.12 6.59 0.94
C VAL A 50 1.80 7.14 -0.46
N THR A 51 2.47 8.22 -0.82
CA THR A 51 2.38 8.83 -2.15
C THR A 51 3.79 8.99 -2.71
N LEU A 52 4.06 8.38 -3.87
CA LEU A 52 5.39 8.23 -4.45
C LEU A 52 5.32 8.23 -5.97
N ASP A 53 6.38 8.70 -6.63
CA ASP A 53 6.54 8.46 -8.07
C ASP A 53 6.81 6.97 -8.38
N ALA A 54 6.60 6.58 -9.64
CA ALA A 54 6.82 5.21 -10.08
C ALA A 54 8.25 4.69 -9.88
N GLU A 55 9.29 5.52 -10.02
CA GLU A 55 10.68 5.08 -9.83
C GLU A 55 10.95 4.72 -8.36
N ARG A 56 10.47 5.56 -7.44
CA ARG A 56 10.54 5.28 -6.00
C ARG A 56 9.74 4.02 -5.64
N LEU A 57 8.56 3.84 -6.22
CA LEU A 57 7.76 2.65 -5.97
C LEU A 57 8.40 1.37 -6.55
N ARG A 58 9.17 1.45 -7.65
CA ARG A 58 9.96 0.32 -8.17
C ARG A 58 11.06 -0.13 -7.21
N ASN A 59 11.70 0.82 -6.53
CA ASN A 59 12.69 0.55 -5.49
C ASN A 59 12.09 -0.08 -4.23
N GLY A 60 10.76 -0.02 -4.09
CA GLY A 60 10.00 -0.54 -2.99
C GLY A 60 9.72 0.49 -1.91
N THR A 61 8.55 0.33 -1.29
CA THR A 61 8.12 1.16 -0.17
C THR A 61 7.49 0.29 0.90
N LYS A 62 7.56 0.77 2.14
CA LYS A 62 7.01 0.09 3.31
C LYS A 62 5.96 0.96 3.97
N ILE A 63 4.87 0.31 4.39
CA ILE A 63 3.89 0.86 5.33
C ILE A 63 4.12 0.14 6.65
N GLU A 64 4.67 0.85 7.62
CA GLU A 64 4.92 0.35 8.97
C GLU A 64 3.64 0.41 9.80
N PHE A 65 3.35 -0.64 10.57
CA PHE A 65 2.17 -0.70 11.44
C PHE A 65 2.55 -1.28 12.81
N GLN A 66 1.79 -0.94 13.85
CA GLN A 66 2.11 -1.26 15.25
C GLN A 66 1.13 -2.27 15.88
N PHE A 67 0.33 -2.95 15.07
CA PHE A 67 -0.71 -3.89 15.49
C PHE A 67 -0.67 -5.19 14.67
N GLY A 68 -1.08 -6.30 15.28
CA GLY A 68 -0.90 -7.62 14.69
C GLY A 68 -1.59 -7.72 13.34
N TRP A 69 -0.93 -8.33 12.36
CA TRP A 69 -1.50 -8.48 11.03
C TRP A 69 -2.81 -9.29 11.13
N PRO A 70 -3.95 -8.76 10.65
CA PRO A 70 -5.21 -9.47 10.68
C PRO A 70 -5.17 -10.55 9.60
N CYS A 71 -4.66 -11.73 9.94
CA CYS A 71 -4.87 -12.92 9.13
C CYS A 71 -6.39 -13.15 9.09
N ARG A 72 -6.99 -13.06 7.90
CA ARG A 72 -8.33 -13.60 7.69
C ARG A 72 -8.24 -15.12 7.81
N LEU A 73 -8.41 -15.63 9.02
CA LEU A 73 -8.82 -17.01 9.25
C LEU A 73 -10.27 -17.09 8.75
N HIS A 74 -10.43 -17.66 7.55
CA HIS A 74 -11.69 -18.23 7.10
C HIS A 74 -12.05 -19.44 7.95
#